data_AF-A0A2H0TWK1-F1
#
_entry.id   AF-A0A2H0TWK1-F1
#
_cell.length_a   1.000
_cell.length_b   1.000
_cell.length_c   1.000
_cell.angle_alpha   90.00
_cell.angle_beta   90.00
_cell.angle_gamma   90.00
#
_symmetry.space_group_name_H-M   'P 1'
#
loop_
_entity.id
_entity.type
_entity.pdbx_description
1 polymer ?
#
loop_
_entity_poly.entity_id
_entity_poly.type
_entity_poly.pdbx_seq_one_letter_code
_entity_poly.pdbx_strand_id
1 'polypeptide(L)'
;MTMSGYSESYRPDNPRQDEQGSRDYEIVKQRFKLSKIFEDFEILLSTEPDPKKIKTYIEELNTAEIPDFITHKLQEITDKYQILKDEHAKNVQTIKEHFPTSSNEELGHAIFTTYIGTSPKGDVICIIDGPEPYILFEFTNPDDYVLFLQGAVTSAPGGNFHRSWSLEIPSTQQEHPPQKIHAKVICINTNKEQTTPERKRGFVHERQHFINDTIDFQAIEQNDAENHEHSWASKLLKDEFFAFSRDGRTPQEIRTILGGGPVYSWIFEALPEQAQKKLHEQLNDIIDACNKVDFKTYELHPSRFIGMLYDIPFSHLAESINNIVVYQKKTRRKMTEKIQQHTNDRRKKESGISAQWYINQYEDGKFKGKDV
;
A
#
# COMPACT_ATOMS: atom_id res chain seq x y z
N MET A 1 26.81 -24.18 -36.67
CA MET A 1 26.35 -22.87 -37.17
C MET A 1 24.83 -22.90 -37.05
N THR A 2 24.21 -22.25 -36.08
CA THR A 2 24.16 -20.79 -35.85
C THR A 2 24.06 -20.43 -34.36
N MET A 3 24.46 -19.20 -34.06
CA MET A 3 24.78 -18.63 -32.77
C MET A 3 23.58 -18.39 -31.84
N SER A 4 23.78 -18.64 -30.55
CA SER A 4 22.98 -18.08 -29.45
C SER A 4 23.25 -16.57 -29.33
N GLY A 5 22.23 -15.76 -29.57
CA GLY A 5 22.26 -14.33 -29.28
C GLY A 5 22.23 -14.10 -27.78
N TYR A 6 23.41 -13.86 -27.20
CA TYR A 6 23.54 -13.29 -25.86
C TYR A 6 22.87 -11.92 -25.84
N SER A 7 21.93 -11.74 -24.92
CA SER A 7 21.40 -10.44 -24.49
C SER A 7 22.57 -9.50 -24.20
N GLU A 8 22.55 -8.30 -24.78
CA GLU A 8 23.54 -7.27 -24.53
C GLU A 8 23.68 -6.99 -23.03
N SER A 9 24.73 -7.57 -22.46
CA SER A 9 25.24 -7.30 -21.14
C SER A 9 25.69 -5.84 -21.06
N TYR A 10 25.16 -5.13 -20.07
CA TYR A 10 25.69 -3.92 -19.42
C TYR A 10 27.08 -3.48 -19.94
N ARG A 11 27.13 -2.43 -20.77
CA ARG A 11 28.39 -1.78 -21.18
C ARG A 11 28.62 -0.56 -20.27
N PRO A 12 29.69 -0.53 -19.45
CA PRO A 12 29.94 0.57 -18.49
C PRO A 12 30.23 1.95 -19.11
N ASP A 13 30.36 2.04 -20.44
CA ASP A 13 30.86 3.23 -21.14
C ASP A 13 29.84 3.83 -22.13
N ASN A 14 28.54 3.58 -21.94
CA ASN A 14 27.51 4.19 -22.77
C ASN A 14 26.90 5.42 -22.07
N PRO A 15 27.34 6.65 -22.37
CA PRO A 15 26.90 7.86 -21.66
C PRO A 15 25.39 8.10 -21.73
N ARG A 16 24.69 7.55 -22.74
CA ARG A 16 23.22 7.60 -22.83
C ARG A 16 22.52 6.68 -21.81
N GLN A 17 23.13 5.56 -21.43
CA GLN A 17 22.62 4.68 -20.37
C GLN A 17 22.86 5.30 -18.98
N ASP A 18 23.95 6.05 -18.82
CA ASP A 18 24.25 6.77 -17.57
C ASP A 18 23.33 7.99 -17.37
N GLU A 19 23.02 8.75 -18.43
CA GLU A 19 22.07 9.87 -18.37
C GLU A 19 20.63 9.40 -18.07
N GLN A 20 20.16 8.34 -18.74
CA GLN A 20 18.85 7.75 -18.48
C GLN A 20 18.79 7.17 -17.07
N GLY A 21 19.79 6.36 -16.68
CA GLY A 21 19.88 5.80 -15.33
C GLY A 21 20.12 6.83 -14.21
N SER A 22 20.52 8.06 -14.56
CA SER A 22 20.58 9.21 -13.65
C SER A 22 19.24 9.93 -13.53
N ARG A 23 18.48 10.07 -14.63
CA ARG A 23 17.11 10.61 -14.61
C ARG A 23 16.16 9.70 -13.85
N ASP A 24 16.18 8.40 -14.13
CA ASP A 24 15.33 7.41 -13.45
C ASP A 24 15.65 7.36 -11.95
N TYR A 25 16.93 7.52 -11.59
CA TYR A 25 17.35 7.61 -10.18
C TYR A 25 16.78 8.84 -9.47
N GLU A 26 16.80 10.02 -10.10
CA GLU A 26 16.23 11.23 -9.49
C GLU A 26 14.69 11.19 -9.43
N ILE A 27 14.02 10.59 -10.43
CA ILE A 27 12.57 10.36 -10.40
C ILE A 27 12.20 9.43 -9.24
N VAL A 28 12.89 8.29 -9.08
CA VAL A 28 12.65 7.37 -7.96
C VAL A 28 12.95 8.03 -6.61
N LYS A 29 13.97 8.87 -6.52
CA LYS A 29 14.29 9.63 -5.30
C LYS A 29 13.21 10.64 -4.94
N GLN A 30 12.61 11.31 -5.92
CA GLN A 30 11.45 12.18 -5.69
C GLN A 30 10.22 11.37 -5.26
N ARG A 31 9.98 10.21 -5.89
CA ARG A 31 8.93 9.25 -5.49
C ARG A 31 9.16 8.69 -4.09
N PHE A 32 10.40 8.49 -3.68
CA PHE A 32 10.73 8.08 -2.32
C PHE A 32 10.30 9.14 -1.30
N LYS A 33 10.59 10.42 -1.57
CA LYS A 33 10.10 11.53 -0.73
C LYS A 33 8.57 11.55 -0.66
N LEU A 34 7.89 11.31 -1.77
CA LEU A 34 6.42 11.16 -1.84
C LEU A 34 5.89 10.01 -1.00
N SER A 35 6.53 8.85 -1.08
CA SER A 35 6.09 7.63 -0.40
C SER A 35 6.12 7.73 1.12
N LYS A 36 7.03 8.55 1.65
CA LYS A 36 7.06 8.92 3.07
C LYS A 36 5.74 9.58 3.48
N ILE A 37 5.15 10.37 2.59
CA ILE A 37 3.91 11.10 2.85
C ILE A 37 2.69 10.17 2.77
N PHE A 38 2.74 9.11 1.97
CA PHE A 38 1.72 8.05 1.99
C PHE A 38 1.81 7.19 3.25
N GLU A 39 3.02 6.92 3.74
CA GLU A 39 3.18 6.32 5.07
C GLU A 39 2.66 7.27 6.16
N ASP A 40 2.89 8.58 6.04
CA ASP A 40 2.32 9.57 6.94
C ASP A 40 0.79 9.63 6.79
N PHE A 41 0.23 9.48 5.59
CA PHE A 41 -1.21 9.30 5.36
C PHE A 41 -1.72 8.04 6.07
N GLU A 42 -1.02 6.90 6.00
CA GLU A 42 -1.38 5.72 6.77
C GLU A 42 -1.27 5.92 8.30
N ILE A 43 -0.29 6.72 8.75
CA ILE A 43 -0.18 7.13 10.16
C ILE A 43 -1.39 8.01 10.53
N LEU A 44 -1.81 8.93 9.67
CA LEU A 44 -3.01 9.76 9.79
C LEU A 44 -4.32 8.97 9.68
N LEU A 45 -4.34 7.83 8.98
CA LEU A 45 -5.44 6.87 9.01
C LEU A 45 -5.49 6.16 10.36
N SER A 46 -4.34 5.81 10.94
CA SER A 46 -4.25 5.04 12.19
C SER A 46 -4.26 5.88 13.49
N THR A 47 -4.24 7.21 13.40
CA THR A 47 -4.22 8.13 14.55
C THR A 47 -5.12 9.33 14.27
N GLU A 48 -5.65 9.98 15.32
CA GLU A 48 -6.40 11.23 15.14
C GLU A 48 -5.55 12.24 14.33
N PRO A 49 -5.99 12.62 13.12
CA PRO A 49 -5.27 13.59 12.30
C PRO A 49 -5.18 14.90 13.09
N ASP A 50 -3.97 15.41 13.27
CA ASP A 50 -3.77 16.79 13.72
C ASP A 50 -3.58 17.65 12.47
N PRO A 51 -4.59 18.45 12.07
CA PRO A 51 -4.51 19.29 10.87
C PRO A 51 -3.31 20.25 10.92
N LYS A 52 -2.81 20.61 12.11
CA LYS A 52 -1.61 21.43 12.25
C LYS A 52 -0.35 20.66 11.87
N LYS A 53 -0.23 19.39 12.25
CA LYS A 53 0.90 18.54 11.83
C LYS A 53 0.91 18.32 10.32
N ILE A 54 -0.26 18.06 9.72
CA ILE A 54 -0.39 17.91 8.27
C ILE A 54 0.03 19.20 7.56
N LYS A 55 -0.45 20.35 8.03
CA LYS A 55 -0.10 21.66 7.46
C LYS A 55 1.39 21.96 7.59
N THR A 56 2.00 21.73 8.76
CA THR A 56 3.45 21.88 8.95
C THR A 56 4.23 20.95 8.02
N TYR A 57 3.75 19.73 7.80
CA TYR A 57 4.38 18.80 6.87
C TYR A 57 4.29 19.27 5.42
N ILE A 58 3.13 19.77 4.99
CA ILE A 58 2.94 20.37 3.65
C ILE A 58 3.88 21.58 3.48
N GLU A 59 4.04 22.41 4.51
CA GLU A 59 4.96 23.55 4.51
C GLU A 59 6.44 23.11 4.45
N GLU A 60 6.83 22.05 5.17
CA GLU A 60 8.18 21.44 5.10
C GLU A 60 8.47 20.79 3.72
N LEU A 61 7.46 20.23 3.06
CA LEU A 61 7.57 19.67 1.72
C LEU A 61 7.70 20.77 0.65
N ASN A 62 6.94 21.85 0.79
CA ASN A 62 7.03 23.04 -0.08
C ASN A 62 8.41 23.72 -0.01
N THR A 63 9.07 23.66 1.14
CA THR A 63 10.44 24.18 1.33
C THR A 63 11.54 23.24 0.84
N ALA A 64 11.21 21.98 0.50
CA ALA A 64 12.17 20.97 0.07
C ALA A 64 12.32 20.83 -1.47
N GLU A 65 11.91 21.85 -2.24
CA GLU A 65 11.89 21.88 -3.72
C GLU A 65 11.12 20.69 -4.33
N ILE A 66 10.03 20.30 -3.67
CA ILE A 66 9.17 19.22 -4.15
C ILE A 66 8.22 19.81 -5.21
N PRO A 67 8.10 19.20 -6.42
CA PRO A 67 7.24 19.71 -7.49
C PRO A 67 5.82 20.07 -7.05
N ASP A 68 5.27 21.21 -7.50
CA ASP A 68 3.91 21.71 -7.14
C ASP A 68 2.79 20.67 -7.30
N PHE A 69 2.94 19.77 -8.28
CA PHE A 69 2.04 18.64 -8.51
C PHE A 69 1.87 17.75 -7.28
N ILE A 70 2.95 17.53 -6.54
CA ILE A 70 2.97 16.71 -5.32
C ILE A 70 2.19 17.39 -4.22
N THR A 71 2.47 18.68 -3.96
CA THR A 71 1.76 19.46 -2.95
C THR A 71 0.25 19.50 -3.24
N HIS A 72 -0.13 19.70 -4.50
CA HIS A 72 -1.53 19.66 -4.91
C HIS A 72 -2.17 18.28 -4.64
N LYS A 73 -1.49 17.18 -4.98
CA LYS A 73 -2.00 15.83 -4.73
C LYS A 73 -2.16 15.51 -3.25
N LEU A 74 -1.28 16.02 -2.39
CA LEU A 74 -1.38 15.84 -0.94
C LEU A 74 -2.56 16.60 -0.35
N GLN A 75 -2.79 17.83 -0.81
CA GLN A 75 -3.95 18.60 -0.41
C GLN A 75 -5.24 17.89 -0.85
N GLU A 76 -5.30 17.40 -2.10
CA GLU A 76 -6.45 16.65 -2.63
C GLU A 76 -6.76 15.41 -1.78
N ILE A 77 -5.74 14.62 -1.41
CA ILE A 77 -5.89 13.43 -0.58
C ILE A 77 -6.36 13.81 0.84
N THR A 78 -5.79 14.87 1.42
CA THR A 78 -6.15 15.36 2.75
C THR A 78 -7.60 15.83 2.80
N ASP A 79 -8.04 16.59 1.80
CA ASP A 79 -9.39 17.12 1.70
C ASP A 79 -10.41 15.98 1.53
N LYS A 80 -10.14 15.02 0.64
CA LYS A 80 -10.97 13.81 0.46
C LYS A 80 -11.09 13.03 1.77
N TYR A 81 -10.00 12.90 2.52
CA TYR A 81 -10.01 12.20 3.79
C TYR A 81 -10.84 12.91 4.86
N GLN A 82 -10.73 14.23 4.96
CA GLN A 82 -11.54 15.01 5.91
C GLN A 82 -13.04 14.89 5.59
N ILE A 83 -13.40 14.91 4.30
CA ILE A 83 -14.78 14.67 3.85
C ILE A 83 -15.26 13.28 4.32
N LEU A 84 -14.47 12.23 4.07
CA LEU A 84 -14.80 10.87 4.50
C LEU A 84 -14.96 10.76 6.02
N LYS A 85 -14.14 11.48 6.79
CA LYS A 85 -14.22 11.50 8.25
C LYS A 85 -15.49 12.18 8.75
N ASP A 86 -15.85 13.32 8.16
CA ASP A 86 -17.07 14.05 8.50
C ASP A 86 -18.33 13.25 8.13
N GLU A 87 -18.30 12.56 6.98
CA GLU A 87 -19.35 11.62 6.56
C GLU A 87 -19.44 10.41 7.50
N HIS A 88 -18.31 9.80 7.86
CA HIS A 88 -18.26 8.70 8.82
C HIS A 88 -18.85 9.10 10.16
N ALA A 89 -18.47 10.25 10.71
CA ALA A 89 -19.02 10.74 11.98
C ALA A 89 -20.56 10.89 11.95
N LYS A 90 -21.11 11.41 10.83
CA LYS A 90 -22.56 11.48 10.63
C LYS A 90 -23.19 10.10 10.55
N ASN A 91 -22.61 9.20 9.75
CA ASN A 91 -23.10 7.83 9.59
C ASN A 91 -23.09 7.06 10.91
N VAL A 92 -22.02 7.16 11.71
CA VAL A 92 -21.91 6.55 13.04
C VAL A 92 -23.01 7.05 13.96
N GLN A 93 -23.27 8.36 13.97
CA GLN A 93 -24.36 8.93 14.76
C GLN A 93 -25.72 8.37 14.33
N THR A 94 -26.00 8.34 13.03
CA THR A 94 -27.26 7.78 12.50
C THR A 94 -27.41 6.28 12.80
N ILE A 95 -26.33 5.51 12.72
CA ILE A 95 -26.32 4.07 13.07
C ILE A 95 -26.65 3.88 14.55
N LYS A 96 -26.02 4.66 15.44
CA LYS A 96 -26.28 4.59 16.89
C LYS A 96 -27.71 4.96 17.25
N GLU A 97 -28.31 5.90 16.52
CA GLU A 97 -29.72 6.27 16.69
C GLU A 97 -30.68 5.17 16.21
N HIS A 98 -30.35 4.50 15.09
CA HIS A 98 -31.18 3.42 14.53
C HIS A 98 -31.04 2.09 15.28
N PHE A 99 -29.85 1.81 15.80
CA PHE A 99 -29.50 0.58 16.50
C PHE A 99 -28.98 0.89 17.90
N PRO A 100 -29.88 1.20 18.86
CA PRO A 100 -29.51 1.45 20.25
C PRO A 100 -29.14 0.12 20.93
N THR A 101 -27.95 -0.37 20.62
CA THR A 101 -27.39 -1.65 21.10
C THR A 101 -26.19 -1.37 22.02
N SER A 102 -25.86 -2.34 22.86
CA SER A 102 -24.86 -2.15 23.93
C SER A 102 -23.47 -2.69 23.58
N SER A 103 -23.36 -3.52 22.53
CA SER A 103 -22.10 -4.13 22.10
C SER A 103 -21.95 -4.18 20.57
N ASN A 104 -20.69 -4.29 20.12
CA ASN A 104 -20.33 -4.41 18.70
C ASN A 104 -20.93 -5.66 18.02
N GLU A 105 -21.10 -6.75 18.77
CA GLU A 105 -21.71 -7.99 18.26
C GLU A 105 -23.22 -7.84 18.10
N GLU A 106 -23.91 -7.28 19.10
CA GLU A 106 -25.34 -6.96 19.00
C GLU A 106 -25.61 -6.01 17.82
N LEU A 107 -24.76 -5.00 17.65
CA LEU A 107 -24.83 -4.06 16.53
C LEU A 107 -24.65 -4.77 15.18
N GLY A 108 -23.62 -5.62 15.06
CA GLY A 108 -23.34 -6.34 13.82
C GLY A 108 -24.46 -7.30 13.45
N HIS A 109 -25.02 -8.03 14.42
CA HIS A 109 -26.17 -8.91 14.20
C HIS A 109 -27.42 -8.13 13.79
N ALA A 110 -27.68 -6.99 14.44
CA ALA A 110 -28.83 -6.15 14.12
C ALA A 110 -28.74 -5.57 12.71
N ILE A 111 -27.57 -5.03 12.32
CA ILE A 111 -27.35 -4.52 10.97
C ILE A 111 -27.45 -5.65 9.94
N PHE A 112 -26.82 -6.80 10.18
CA PHE A 112 -26.92 -7.95 9.29
C PHE A 112 -28.37 -8.38 9.07
N THR A 113 -29.13 -8.54 10.15
CA THR A 113 -30.53 -8.99 10.09
C THR A 113 -31.41 -7.98 9.35
N THR A 114 -31.22 -6.68 9.60
CA THR A 114 -31.94 -5.63 8.89
C THR A 114 -31.60 -5.60 7.41
N TYR A 115 -30.33 -5.84 7.06
CA TYR A 115 -29.84 -5.76 5.69
C TYR A 115 -30.20 -7.00 4.85
N ILE A 116 -30.01 -8.19 5.41
CA ILE A 116 -30.20 -9.47 4.73
C ILE A 116 -31.62 -10.04 4.92
N GLY A 117 -32.33 -9.60 5.96
CA GLY A 117 -33.67 -10.08 6.30
C GLY A 117 -33.68 -11.42 7.04
N THR A 118 -32.52 -11.96 7.41
CA THR A 118 -32.38 -13.20 8.19
C THR A 118 -31.27 -13.07 9.23
N SER A 119 -31.36 -13.83 10.32
CA SER A 119 -30.32 -13.84 11.35
C SER A 119 -29.04 -14.52 10.82
N PRO A 120 -27.85 -14.02 11.20
CA PRO A 120 -26.59 -14.67 10.81
C PRO A 120 -26.47 -16.04 11.48
N LYS A 121 -25.76 -16.96 10.82
CA LYS A 121 -25.45 -18.30 11.33
C LYS A 121 -24.29 -18.29 12.34
N GLY A 122 -23.39 -17.32 12.24
CA GLY A 122 -22.28 -17.09 13.17
C GLY A 122 -22.25 -15.67 13.73
N ASP A 123 -21.20 -15.38 14.49
CA ASP A 123 -20.98 -14.06 15.09
C ASP A 123 -20.62 -13.04 14.00
N VAL A 124 -21.28 -11.88 14.05
CA VAL A 124 -21.03 -10.71 13.19
C VAL A 124 -20.66 -9.52 14.09
N ILE A 125 -19.40 -9.09 14.05
CA ILE A 125 -18.91 -8.00 14.90
C ILE A 125 -18.82 -6.74 14.06
N CYS A 126 -19.51 -5.67 14.46
CA CYS A 126 -19.47 -4.37 13.81
C CYS A 126 -18.73 -3.35 14.67
N ILE A 127 -17.64 -2.79 14.14
CA ILE A 127 -16.82 -1.77 14.80
C ILE A 127 -17.00 -0.45 14.06
N ILE A 128 -17.65 0.51 14.73
CA ILE A 128 -17.99 1.83 14.18
C ILE A 128 -17.18 2.98 14.80
N ASP A 129 -16.65 2.81 16.01
CA ASP A 129 -15.93 3.84 16.78
C ASP A 129 -14.41 3.81 16.55
N GLY A 130 -13.99 3.51 15.34
CA GLY A 130 -12.58 3.53 14.93
C GLY A 130 -12.07 4.94 14.58
N PRO A 131 -10.74 5.19 14.67
CA PRO A 131 -10.15 6.42 14.15
C PRO A 131 -10.23 6.52 12.61
N GLU A 132 -10.38 5.40 11.92
CA GLU A 132 -10.52 5.35 10.47
C GLU A 132 -11.95 5.69 10.00
N PRO A 133 -12.11 6.35 8.83
CA PRO A 133 -13.41 6.72 8.27
C PRO A 133 -14.06 5.56 7.49
N TYR A 134 -14.09 4.38 8.11
CA TYR A 134 -14.83 3.22 7.64
C TYR A 134 -15.40 2.45 8.82
N ILE A 135 -16.44 1.66 8.55
CA ILE A 135 -16.98 0.68 9.49
C ILE A 135 -16.32 -0.66 9.21
N LEU A 136 -15.93 -1.40 10.24
CA LEU A 136 -15.39 -2.75 10.09
C LEU A 136 -16.44 -3.78 10.48
N PHE A 137 -16.73 -4.73 9.60
CA PHE A 137 -17.47 -5.95 9.93
C PHE A 137 -16.53 -7.15 9.92
N GLU A 138 -16.62 -7.96 10.97
CA GLU A 138 -15.94 -9.24 11.07
C GLU A 138 -16.97 -10.37 11.13
N PHE A 139 -16.77 -11.39 10.29
CA PHE A 139 -17.69 -12.52 10.16
C PHE A 139 -16.98 -13.80 10.58
N THR A 140 -17.53 -14.52 11.56
CA THR A 140 -16.97 -15.82 11.95
C THR A 140 -17.44 -16.98 11.07
N ASN A 141 -18.51 -16.76 10.30
CA ASN A 141 -19.06 -17.72 9.35
C ASN A 141 -18.83 -17.25 7.89
N PRO A 142 -18.16 -18.05 7.04
CA PRO A 142 -17.90 -17.69 5.65
C PRO A 142 -19.16 -17.50 4.79
N ASP A 143 -20.24 -18.24 5.05
CA ASP A 143 -21.50 -18.10 4.30
C ASP A 143 -22.15 -16.76 4.61
N ASP A 144 -22.13 -16.33 5.87
CA ASP A 144 -22.68 -15.04 6.28
C ASP A 144 -21.86 -13.89 5.68
N TYR A 145 -20.53 -14.02 5.67
CA TYR A 145 -19.64 -13.07 4.98
C TYR A 145 -20.01 -12.93 3.50
N VAL A 146 -20.11 -14.06 2.79
CA VAL A 146 -20.48 -14.06 1.39
C VAL A 146 -21.87 -13.46 1.21
N LEU A 147 -22.87 -13.92 1.96
CA LEU A 147 -24.26 -13.47 1.88
C LEU A 147 -24.37 -11.97 2.13
N PHE A 148 -23.64 -11.44 3.11
CA PHE A 148 -23.56 -10.01 3.37
C PHE A 148 -23.06 -9.27 2.14
N LEU A 149 -21.95 -9.71 1.54
CA LEU A 149 -21.40 -9.12 0.32
C LEU A 149 -22.35 -9.21 -0.89
N GLN A 150 -23.04 -10.34 -1.11
CA GLN A 150 -23.98 -10.50 -2.24
C GLN A 150 -25.25 -9.66 -2.07
N GLY A 151 -25.64 -9.37 -0.82
CA GLY A 151 -26.75 -8.49 -0.49
C GLY A 151 -26.55 -7.06 -0.98
N ALA A 152 -25.30 -6.62 -1.19
CA ALA A 152 -25.04 -5.39 -1.94
C ALA A 152 -25.18 -5.64 -3.41
N VAL A 153 -26.25 -5.08 -3.94
CA VAL A 153 -26.50 -4.96 -5.37
C VAL A 153 -25.27 -4.38 -6.06
N THR A 154 -24.49 -5.22 -6.74
CA THR A 154 -23.58 -4.79 -7.80
C THR A 154 -23.84 -5.65 -9.03
N SER A 155 -24.30 -5.00 -10.09
CA SER A 155 -24.63 -5.58 -11.39
C SER A 155 -23.37 -5.87 -12.24
N ALA A 156 -22.25 -6.21 -11.61
CA ALA A 156 -21.04 -6.57 -12.33
C ALA A 156 -21.12 -8.05 -12.77
N PRO A 157 -21.00 -8.35 -14.08
CA PRO A 157 -20.96 -9.73 -14.56
C PRO A 157 -19.58 -10.32 -14.24
N GLY A 158 -19.49 -11.23 -13.27
CA GLY A 158 -18.21 -11.90 -12.96
C GLY A 158 -18.06 -12.47 -11.54
N GLY A 159 -18.99 -12.18 -10.62
CA GLY A 159 -18.94 -12.73 -9.27
C GLY A 159 -18.78 -11.64 -8.20
N ASN A 160 -19.18 -11.98 -6.98
CA ASN A 160 -19.19 -11.07 -5.84
C ASN A 160 -17.77 -10.87 -5.30
N PHE A 161 -17.00 -10.05 -5.99
CA PHE A 161 -15.81 -9.42 -5.43
C PHE A 161 -16.11 -7.94 -5.41
N HIS A 162 -16.05 -7.33 -4.22
CA HIS A 162 -15.57 -5.96 -3.93
C HIS A 162 -16.10 -5.46 -2.58
N ARG A 163 -15.22 -5.15 -1.61
CA ARG A 163 -14.52 -3.86 -1.33
C ARG A 163 -15.38 -2.86 -0.57
N SER A 164 -14.77 -1.75 -0.17
CA SER A 164 -15.35 -0.69 0.64
C SER A 164 -16.70 -0.17 0.10
N TRP A 165 -17.79 -0.80 0.52
CA TRP A 165 -19.10 -0.52 -0.05
C TRP A 165 -19.76 0.67 0.65
N SER A 166 -20.85 1.19 0.08
CA SER A 166 -21.78 2.03 0.84
C SER A 166 -22.90 1.14 1.37
N LEU A 167 -22.94 0.94 2.69
CA LEU A 167 -23.98 0.13 3.31
C LEU A 167 -25.33 0.84 3.29
N GLU A 168 -26.23 0.47 2.38
CA GLU A 168 -27.61 0.94 2.41
C GLU A 168 -28.42 0.19 3.48
N ILE A 169 -28.59 0.78 4.67
CA ILE A 169 -29.50 0.22 5.68
C ILE A 169 -30.91 0.75 5.43
N PRO A 170 -31.90 -0.10 5.10
CA PRO A 170 -33.29 0.34 5.03
C PRO A 170 -33.81 0.70 6.42
N SER A 171 -34.40 1.89 6.57
CA SER A 171 -35.06 2.29 7.81
C SER A 171 -36.34 1.48 8.03
N THR A 172 -36.56 1.03 9.27
CA THR A 172 -37.83 0.40 9.70
C THR A 172 -38.89 1.42 10.11
N GLN A 173 -38.58 2.73 10.09
CA GLN A 173 -39.50 3.78 10.53
C GLN A 173 -40.48 4.16 9.40
N GLN A 174 -41.77 3.95 9.65
CA GLN A 174 -42.87 4.21 8.70
C GLN A 174 -43.11 5.71 8.38
N GLU A 175 -42.54 6.64 9.15
CA GLU A 175 -42.88 8.07 9.08
C GLU A 175 -41.92 8.93 8.24
N HIS A 176 -40.79 8.37 7.78
CA HIS A 176 -39.82 9.08 6.95
C HIS A 176 -39.42 8.22 5.74
N PRO A 177 -39.09 8.84 4.58
CA PRO A 177 -38.51 8.08 3.47
C PRO A 177 -37.27 7.33 3.98
N PRO A 178 -37.01 6.10 3.48
CA PRO A 178 -35.94 5.26 4.01
C PRO A 178 -34.63 6.04 4.02
N GLN A 179 -34.14 6.36 5.22
CA GLN A 179 -32.85 7.00 5.37
C GLN A 179 -31.79 5.99 4.94
N LYS A 180 -31.16 6.27 3.80
CA LYS A 180 -30.03 5.49 3.31
C LYS A 180 -28.79 5.98 4.03
N ILE A 181 -28.26 5.17 4.94
CA ILE A 181 -26.89 5.37 5.41
C ILE A 181 -25.98 5.04 4.21
N HIS A 182 -24.96 5.84 3.96
CA HIS A 182 -23.96 5.57 2.93
C HIS A 182 -22.59 5.58 3.61
N ALA A 183 -22.27 4.49 4.30
CA ALA A 183 -21.02 4.36 5.04
C ALA A 183 -20.05 3.46 4.29
N LYS A 184 -18.78 3.86 4.21
CA LYS A 184 -17.69 3.01 3.73
C LYS A 184 -17.48 1.84 4.71
N VAL A 185 -17.45 0.61 4.21
CA VAL A 185 -17.34 -0.57 5.07
C VAL A 185 -16.24 -1.52 4.62
N ILE A 186 -15.39 -1.93 5.54
CA ILE A 186 -14.48 -3.06 5.34
C ILE A 186 -15.11 -4.32 5.94
N CYS A 187 -15.12 -5.41 5.20
CA CYS A 187 -15.62 -6.71 5.66
C CYS A 187 -14.47 -7.71 5.68
N ILE A 188 -14.23 -8.36 6.81
CA ILE A 188 -13.26 -9.46 6.90
C ILE A 188 -13.93 -10.75 7.35
N ASN A 189 -13.56 -11.86 6.71
CA ASN A 189 -13.87 -13.18 7.21
C ASN A 189 -12.83 -13.55 8.26
N THR A 190 -13.29 -13.72 9.50
CA THR A 190 -12.50 -14.13 10.67
C THR A 190 -12.98 -15.49 11.13
N ASN A 191 -12.90 -16.48 10.25
CA ASN A 191 -13.21 -17.87 10.61
C ASN A 191 -12.47 -18.21 11.92
N LYS A 192 -13.18 -18.80 12.89
CA LYS A 192 -12.63 -19.16 14.22
C LYS A 192 -11.39 -20.08 14.12
N GLU A 193 -11.22 -20.77 13.00
CA GLU A 193 -10.07 -21.62 12.71
C GLU A 193 -8.84 -20.85 12.18
N GLN A 194 -9.01 -19.60 11.72
CA GLN A 194 -7.89 -18.79 11.25
C GLN A 194 -6.99 -18.37 12.40
N THR A 195 -5.70 -18.41 12.15
CA THR A 195 -4.71 -17.93 13.09
C THR A 195 -4.77 -16.40 13.20
N THR A 196 -4.41 -15.85 14.37
CA THR A 196 -4.32 -14.38 14.56
C THR A 196 -3.50 -13.66 13.47
N PRO A 197 -2.38 -14.22 12.97
CA PRO A 197 -1.67 -13.66 11.82
C PRO A 197 -2.50 -13.60 10.53
N GLU A 198 -3.25 -14.64 10.19
CA GLU A 198 -4.08 -14.66 8.97
C GLU A 198 -5.21 -13.63 9.03
N ARG A 199 -5.86 -13.52 10.19
CA ARG A 199 -6.87 -12.47 10.44
C ARG A 199 -6.27 -11.07 10.28
N LYS A 200 -5.09 -10.82 10.86
CA LYS A 200 -4.38 -9.54 10.71
C LYS A 200 -4.03 -9.24 9.25
N ARG A 201 -3.64 -10.26 8.49
CA ARG A 201 -3.36 -10.11 7.05
C ARG A 201 -4.61 -9.76 6.27
N GLY A 202 -5.73 -10.43 6.52
CA GLY A 202 -7.03 -10.10 5.91
C GLY A 202 -7.44 -8.65 6.17
N PHE A 203 -7.28 -8.17 7.40
CA PHE A 203 -7.52 -6.77 7.73
C PHE A 203 -6.62 -5.80 6.96
N VAL A 204 -5.30 -6.08 6.90
CA VAL A 204 -4.35 -5.24 6.14
C VAL A 204 -4.69 -5.23 4.64
N HIS A 205 -5.11 -6.37 4.10
CA HIS A 205 -5.51 -6.53 2.71
C HIS A 205 -6.73 -5.65 2.38
N GLU A 206 -7.82 -5.78 3.14
CA GLU A 206 -9.04 -5.00 2.91
C GLU A 206 -8.86 -3.50 3.17
N ARG A 207 -8.03 -3.15 4.16
CA ARG A 207 -7.65 -1.75 4.39
C ARG A 207 -6.91 -1.17 3.20
N GLN A 208 -6.09 -1.96 2.50
CA GLN A 208 -5.41 -1.50 1.29
C GLN A 208 -6.41 -1.24 0.15
N HIS A 209 -7.44 -2.07 -0.01
CA HIS A 209 -8.53 -1.79 -0.96
C HIS A 209 -9.25 -0.47 -0.64
N PHE A 210 -9.54 -0.21 0.64
CA PHE A 210 -10.13 1.06 1.06
C PHE A 210 -9.24 2.26 0.68
N ILE A 211 -7.93 2.14 0.89
CA ILE A 211 -6.98 3.19 0.48
C ILE A 211 -6.98 3.37 -1.03
N ASN A 212 -6.92 2.28 -1.78
CA ASN A 212 -6.92 2.31 -3.24
C ASN A 212 -8.20 2.97 -3.81
N ASP A 213 -9.36 2.76 -3.18
CA ASP A 213 -10.63 3.38 -3.59
C ASP A 213 -10.62 4.92 -3.46
N THR A 214 -9.71 5.49 -2.66
CA THR A 214 -9.51 6.96 -2.60
C THR A 214 -8.71 7.51 -3.78
N ILE A 215 -8.11 6.61 -4.57
CA ILE A 215 -7.24 6.92 -5.71
C ILE A 215 -7.99 6.55 -7.00
N ASP A 216 -7.99 7.47 -7.97
CA ASP A 216 -8.65 7.23 -9.25
C ASP A 216 -7.79 6.39 -10.19
N PHE A 217 -7.64 5.10 -9.88
CA PHE A 217 -6.95 4.16 -10.76
C PHE A 217 -7.61 4.07 -12.14
N GLN A 218 -8.93 4.28 -12.23
CA GLN A 218 -9.61 4.25 -13.53
C GLN A 218 -9.07 5.34 -14.45
N ALA A 219 -8.96 6.58 -13.96
CA ALA A 219 -8.37 7.68 -14.73
C ALA A 219 -6.89 7.42 -15.07
N ILE A 220 -6.12 6.83 -14.15
CA ILE A 220 -4.70 6.50 -14.40
C ILE A 220 -4.58 5.48 -15.55
N GLU A 221 -5.34 4.38 -15.50
CA GLU A 221 -5.29 3.34 -16.54
C GLU A 221 -5.89 3.81 -17.87
N GLN A 222 -6.91 4.68 -17.86
CA GLN A 222 -7.50 5.22 -19.10
C GLN A 222 -6.57 6.18 -19.84
N ASN A 223 -5.67 6.87 -19.13
CA ASN A 223 -4.72 7.78 -19.76
C ASN A 223 -3.49 7.04 -20.32
N ASP A 224 -3.39 5.72 -20.11
CA ASP A 224 -2.34 4.89 -20.67
C ASP A 224 -2.78 4.27 -22.00
N ALA A 225 -2.05 4.58 -23.08
CA ALA A 225 -2.36 4.09 -24.42
C ALA A 225 -2.26 2.56 -24.53
N GLU A 226 -1.48 1.90 -23.68
CA GLU A 226 -1.31 0.44 -23.72
C GLU A 226 -2.46 -0.33 -23.07
N ASN A 227 -3.18 0.30 -22.15
CA ASN A 227 -4.23 -0.32 -21.33
C ASN A 227 -5.62 0.30 -21.55
N HIS A 228 -5.76 1.38 -22.33
CA HIS A 228 -7.00 2.14 -22.48
C HIS A 228 -8.24 1.26 -22.71
N GLU A 229 -8.17 0.32 -23.66
CA GLU A 229 -9.27 -0.57 -24.06
C GLU A 229 -9.66 -1.61 -22.98
N HIS A 230 -8.76 -1.89 -22.03
CA HIS A 230 -8.94 -2.88 -20.96
C HIS A 230 -8.61 -2.32 -19.58
N SER A 231 -8.79 -1.00 -19.42
CA SER A 231 -8.44 -0.25 -18.21
C SER A 231 -9.13 -0.79 -16.95
N TRP A 232 -10.34 -1.36 -17.09
CA TRP A 232 -11.04 -2.01 -15.99
C TRP A 232 -10.28 -3.22 -15.44
N ALA A 233 -9.70 -4.06 -16.30
CA ALA A 233 -8.98 -5.26 -15.90
C ALA A 233 -7.64 -4.90 -15.24
N SER A 234 -6.91 -3.96 -15.85
CA SER A 234 -5.68 -3.39 -15.28
C SER A 234 -5.92 -2.74 -13.92
N LYS A 235 -7.01 -1.98 -13.76
CA LYS A 235 -7.41 -1.40 -12.48
C LYS A 235 -7.63 -2.48 -11.42
N LEU A 236 -8.38 -3.53 -11.75
CA LEU A 236 -8.67 -4.61 -10.81
C LEU A 236 -7.40 -5.35 -10.39
N LEU A 237 -6.58 -5.77 -11.35
CA LEU A 237 -5.33 -6.47 -11.05
C LEU A 237 -4.35 -5.61 -10.26
N LYS A 238 -4.23 -4.32 -10.58
CA LYS A 238 -3.39 -3.37 -9.85
C LYS A 238 -3.83 -3.25 -8.39
N ASP A 239 -5.13 -3.11 -8.18
CA ASP A 239 -5.71 -2.98 -6.86
C ASP A 239 -5.43 -4.21 -5.97
N GLU A 240 -5.69 -5.41 -6.48
CA GLU A 240 -5.43 -6.67 -5.78
C GLU A 240 -3.93 -6.90 -5.58
N PHE A 241 -3.12 -6.59 -6.58
CA PHE A 241 -1.66 -6.69 -6.49
C PHE A 241 -1.11 -5.83 -5.35
N PHE A 242 -1.60 -4.60 -5.19
CA PHE A 242 -1.23 -3.75 -4.06
C PHE A 242 -1.73 -4.31 -2.73
N ALA A 243 -2.96 -4.81 -2.65
CA ALA A 243 -3.50 -5.43 -1.44
C ALA A 243 -2.67 -6.64 -0.98
N PHE A 244 -2.35 -7.57 -1.90
CA PHE A 244 -1.50 -8.72 -1.57
C PHE A 244 -0.05 -8.34 -1.25
N SER A 245 0.51 -7.36 -1.96
CA SER A 245 1.84 -6.84 -1.64
C SER A 245 1.88 -6.22 -0.24
N ARG A 246 0.78 -5.59 0.19
CA ARG A 246 0.65 -4.94 1.49
C ARG A 246 0.53 -5.95 2.63
N ASP A 247 -0.25 -7.01 2.44
CA ASP A 247 -0.51 -8.04 3.46
C ASP A 247 0.67 -8.99 3.69
N GLY A 248 1.72 -8.89 2.86
CA GLY A 248 2.95 -9.66 2.98
C GLY A 248 2.98 -10.98 2.21
N ARG A 249 2.09 -11.21 1.24
CA ARG A 249 2.23 -12.34 0.30
C ARG A 249 3.57 -12.25 -0.43
N THR A 250 4.21 -13.40 -0.58
CA THR A 250 5.37 -13.55 -1.46
C THR A 250 4.95 -13.40 -2.93
N PRO A 251 5.84 -12.95 -3.83
CA PRO A 251 5.50 -12.83 -5.25
C PRO A 251 5.00 -14.14 -5.86
N GLN A 252 5.48 -15.30 -5.40
CA GLN A 252 5.00 -16.60 -5.87
C GLN A 252 3.56 -16.90 -5.42
N GLU A 253 3.18 -16.52 -4.20
CA GLU A 253 1.78 -16.64 -3.77
C GLU A 253 0.88 -15.70 -4.58
N ILE A 254 1.32 -14.45 -4.81
CA ILE A 254 0.59 -13.48 -5.65
C ILE A 254 0.39 -14.05 -7.06
N ARG A 255 1.43 -14.64 -7.65
CA ARG A 255 1.36 -15.30 -8.97
C ARG A 255 0.31 -16.39 -9.00
N THR A 256 0.27 -17.20 -7.95
CA THR A 256 -0.67 -18.32 -7.86
C THR A 256 -2.11 -17.83 -7.73
N ILE A 257 -2.33 -16.77 -6.94
CA ILE A 257 -3.66 -16.22 -6.68
C ILE A 257 -4.17 -15.43 -7.89
N LEU A 258 -3.40 -14.45 -8.37
CA LEU A 258 -3.80 -13.54 -9.44
C LEU A 258 -3.60 -14.12 -10.84
N GLY A 259 -2.51 -14.87 -11.07
CA GLY A 259 -2.11 -15.30 -12.42
C GLY A 259 -2.82 -16.54 -12.95
N GLY A 260 -3.63 -17.22 -12.12
CA GLY A 260 -4.33 -18.45 -12.52
C GLY A 260 -5.16 -19.08 -11.42
N GLY A 261 -5.40 -18.36 -10.31
CA GLY A 261 -6.26 -18.82 -9.24
C GLY A 261 -7.74 -18.75 -9.66
N PRO A 262 -8.59 -19.64 -9.13
CA PRO A 262 -10.01 -19.72 -9.48
C PRO A 262 -10.81 -18.46 -9.12
N VAL A 263 -10.24 -17.61 -8.25
CA VAL A 263 -10.86 -16.38 -7.76
C VAL A 263 -10.77 -15.24 -8.79
N TYR A 264 -9.67 -15.13 -9.52
CA TYR A 264 -9.39 -14.00 -10.42
C TYR A 264 -9.31 -14.41 -11.89
N SER A 265 -9.48 -15.69 -12.22
CA SER A 265 -9.42 -16.18 -13.60
C SER A 265 -10.44 -15.49 -14.51
N TRP A 266 -11.61 -15.13 -13.96
CA TRP A 266 -12.67 -14.43 -14.68
C TRP A 266 -12.22 -13.10 -15.31
N ILE A 267 -11.26 -12.39 -14.69
CA ILE A 267 -10.70 -11.14 -15.23
C ILE A 267 -10.06 -11.41 -16.59
N PHE A 268 -9.35 -12.52 -16.70
CA PHE A 268 -8.66 -12.95 -17.91
C PHE A 268 -9.61 -13.59 -18.92
N GLU A 269 -10.56 -14.41 -18.47
CA GLU A 269 -11.57 -15.08 -19.31
C GLU A 269 -12.51 -14.09 -20.01
N ALA A 270 -12.73 -12.91 -19.44
CA ALA A 270 -13.53 -11.85 -20.03
C ALA A 270 -12.81 -11.07 -21.14
N LEU A 271 -11.50 -11.29 -21.35
CA LEU A 271 -10.69 -10.58 -22.34
C LEU A 271 -10.52 -11.39 -23.63
N PRO A 272 -10.35 -10.73 -24.79
CA PRO A 272 -9.90 -11.41 -26.00
C PRO A 272 -8.54 -12.08 -25.79
N GLU A 273 -8.30 -13.22 -26.46
CA GLU A 273 -7.11 -14.07 -26.26
C GLU A 273 -5.78 -13.29 -26.32
N GLN A 274 -5.65 -12.36 -27.29
CA GLN A 274 -4.44 -11.53 -27.41
C GLN A 274 -4.25 -10.59 -26.21
N ALA A 275 -5.34 -9.99 -25.72
CA ALA A 275 -5.31 -9.10 -24.56
C ALA A 275 -5.07 -9.88 -23.27
N GLN A 276 -5.69 -11.05 -23.12
CA GLN A 276 -5.44 -11.97 -22.02
C GLN A 276 -3.95 -12.33 -21.93
N LYS A 277 -3.34 -12.72 -23.06
CA LYS A 277 -1.91 -13.07 -23.10
C LYS A 277 -1.03 -11.89 -22.68
N LYS A 278 -1.30 -10.70 -23.24
CA LYS A 278 -0.57 -9.46 -22.89
C LYS A 278 -0.68 -9.14 -21.40
N LEU A 279 -1.89 -9.21 -20.83
CA LEU A 279 -2.12 -8.88 -19.42
C LEU A 279 -1.48 -9.91 -18.47
N HIS A 280 -1.46 -11.19 -18.84
CA HIS A 280 -0.69 -12.20 -18.13
C HIS A 280 0.82 -11.94 -18.19
N GLU A 281 1.36 -11.58 -19.35
CA GLU A 281 2.77 -11.21 -19.51
C GLU A 281 3.12 -10.01 -18.60
N GLN A 282 2.33 -8.94 -18.64
CA GLN A 282 2.50 -7.77 -17.77
C GLN A 282 2.45 -8.14 -16.28
N LEU A 283 1.44 -8.92 -15.83
CA LEU A 283 1.34 -9.35 -14.44
C LEU A 283 2.56 -10.17 -14.00
N ASN A 284 3.02 -11.08 -14.86
CA ASN A 284 4.20 -11.90 -14.58
C ASN A 284 5.47 -11.05 -14.46
N ASP A 285 5.64 -10.07 -15.35
CA ASP A 285 6.79 -9.15 -15.32
C ASP A 285 6.81 -8.29 -14.06
N ILE A 286 5.64 -7.82 -13.61
CA ILE A 286 5.47 -7.08 -12.35
C ILE A 286 5.92 -7.94 -11.16
N ILE A 287 5.40 -9.17 -11.09
CA ILE A 287 5.71 -10.12 -10.03
C ILE A 287 7.21 -10.46 -10.02
N ASP A 288 7.82 -10.64 -11.18
CA ASP A 288 9.25 -10.92 -11.32
C ASP A 288 10.14 -9.73 -10.97
N ALA A 289 9.67 -8.50 -11.20
CA ALA A 289 10.32 -7.31 -10.70
C ALA A 289 10.29 -7.27 -9.16
N CYS A 290 9.16 -7.62 -8.54
CA CYS A 290 9.01 -7.70 -7.08
C CYS A 290 9.92 -8.73 -6.41
N ASN A 291 10.20 -9.86 -7.07
CA ASN A 291 11.17 -10.85 -6.56
C ASN A 291 12.57 -10.27 -6.30
N LYS A 292 12.90 -9.14 -6.92
CA LYS A 292 14.19 -8.46 -6.80
C LYS A 292 14.18 -7.34 -5.76
N VAL A 293 13.01 -7.00 -5.21
CA VAL A 293 12.83 -5.97 -4.18
C VAL A 293 13.19 -6.56 -2.82
N ASP A 294 14.03 -5.85 -2.08
CA ASP A 294 14.34 -6.23 -0.71
C ASP A 294 13.56 -5.34 0.27
N PHE A 295 12.44 -5.89 0.75
CA PHE A 295 11.56 -5.29 1.75
C PHE A 295 12.16 -5.25 3.17
N LYS A 296 13.33 -5.87 3.41
CA LYS A 296 13.99 -5.86 4.73
C LYS A 296 14.71 -4.54 5.03
N THR A 297 14.89 -3.66 4.05
CA THR A 297 15.39 -2.30 4.32
C THR A 297 14.29 -1.36 4.79
N TYR A 298 14.55 -0.64 5.88
CA TYR A 298 13.70 0.41 6.44
C TYR A 298 13.17 1.42 5.41
N GLU A 299 13.91 1.63 4.33
CA GLU A 299 13.53 2.54 3.25
C GLU A 299 12.24 2.09 2.53
N LEU A 300 12.02 0.78 2.31
CA LEU A 300 10.85 0.26 1.58
C LEU A 300 9.97 -0.66 2.43
N HIS A 301 9.31 -0.09 3.44
CA HIS A 301 8.13 -0.72 4.02
C HIS A 301 7.07 -0.96 2.90
N PRO A 302 6.28 -2.05 2.92
CA PRO A 302 5.30 -2.35 1.87
C PRO A 302 4.38 -1.17 1.53
N SER A 303 3.96 -0.36 2.50
CA SER A 303 3.18 0.86 2.23
C SER A 303 3.92 1.87 1.37
N ARG A 304 5.19 2.14 1.68
CA ARG A 304 6.00 3.11 0.94
C ARG A 304 6.25 2.59 -0.46
N PHE A 305 6.53 1.29 -0.59
CA PHE A 305 6.70 0.64 -1.88
C PHE A 305 5.46 0.84 -2.77
N ILE A 306 4.26 0.53 -2.26
CA ILE A 306 3.00 0.72 -2.97
C ILE A 306 2.74 2.20 -3.26
N GLY A 307 3.00 3.08 -2.29
CA GLY A 307 2.83 4.53 -2.43
C GLY A 307 3.63 5.16 -3.56
N MET A 308 4.80 4.61 -3.90
CA MET A 308 5.60 5.06 -5.06
C MET A 308 5.02 4.66 -6.42
N LEU A 309 4.03 3.77 -6.44
CA LEU A 309 3.52 3.10 -7.63
C LEU A 309 2.06 3.48 -7.96
N TYR A 310 1.35 4.22 -7.10
CA TYR A 310 -0.08 4.48 -7.28
C TYR A 310 -0.44 5.17 -8.59
N ASP A 311 0.33 6.17 -9.00
CA ASP A 311 0.13 6.96 -10.22
C ASP A 311 0.76 6.31 -11.48
N ILE A 312 1.40 5.15 -11.33
CA ILE A 312 2.01 4.41 -12.44
C ILE A 312 0.97 3.45 -13.04
N PRO A 313 0.65 3.54 -14.34
CA PRO A 313 -0.28 2.59 -14.97
C PRO A 313 0.23 1.16 -14.87
N PHE A 314 -0.69 0.18 -14.87
CA PHE A 314 -0.36 -1.23 -14.67
C PHE A 314 0.69 -1.74 -15.67
N SER A 315 0.64 -1.29 -16.93
CA SER A 315 1.59 -1.61 -18.01
C SER A 315 3.04 -1.23 -17.69
N HIS A 316 3.25 -0.16 -16.91
CA HIS A 316 4.57 0.41 -16.60
C HIS A 316 5.06 0.07 -15.18
N LEU A 317 4.28 -0.73 -14.42
CA LEU A 317 4.63 -1.08 -13.05
C LEU A 317 5.93 -1.88 -12.97
N ALA A 318 6.14 -2.86 -13.85
CA ALA A 318 7.34 -3.69 -13.84
C ALA A 318 8.62 -2.85 -14.04
N GLU A 319 8.60 -1.91 -14.98
CA GLU A 319 9.70 -0.97 -15.21
C GLU A 319 9.96 -0.11 -13.96
N SER A 320 8.90 0.49 -13.40
CA SER A 320 9.00 1.34 -12.22
C SER A 320 9.55 0.59 -11.00
N ILE A 321 9.13 -0.67 -10.80
CA ILE A 321 9.66 -1.52 -9.74
C ILE A 321 11.15 -1.82 -9.95
N ASN A 322 11.56 -2.14 -11.18
CA ASN A 322 12.99 -2.34 -11.47
C ASN A 322 13.81 -1.08 -11.21
N ASN A 323 13.28 0.11 -11.53
CA ASN A 323 13.92 1.39 -11.22
C ASN A 323 14.07 1.60 -9.71
N ILE A 324 13.06 1.22 -8.92
CA ILE A 324 13.12 1.21 -7.45
C ILE A 324 14.22 0.27 -6.94
N VAL A 325 14.32 -0.94 -7.49
CA VAL A 325 15.38 -1.91 -7.12
C VAL A 325 16.77 -1.34 -7.40
N VAL A 326 16.96 -0.70 -8.55
CA VAL A 326 18.23 -0.04 -8.91
C VAL A 326 18.56 1.07 -7.92
N TYR A 327 17.59 1.91 -7.59
CA TYR A 327 17.74 2.96 -6.58
C TYR A 327 18.17 2.37 -5.23
N GLN A 328 17.50 1.32 -4.73
CA GLN A 328 17.87 0.67 -3.47
C GLN A 328 19.32 0.20 -3.46
N LYS A 329 19.77 -0.48 -4.54
CA LYS A 329 21.15 -0.96 -4.65
C LYS A 329 22.16 0.18 -4.61
N LYS A 330 21.89 1.28 -5.34
CA LYS A 330 22.73 2.48 -5.35
C LYS A 330 22.76 3.17 -3.98
N THR A 331 21.62 3.29 -3.30
CA THR A 331 21.52 3.94 -1.98
C THR A 331 22.20 3.13 -0.89
N ARG A 332 22.03 1.80 -0.87
CA ARG A 332 22.76 0.89 0.04
C ARG A 332 24.27 1.02 -0.13
N ARG A 333 24.75 1.00 -1.37
CA ARG A 333 26.18 1.16 -1.66
C ARG A 333 26.73 2.47 -1.09
N LYS A 334 26.03 3.59 -1.32
CA LYS A 334 26.42 4.90 -0.75
C LYS A 334 26.42 4.91 0.78
N MET A 335 25.45 4.26 1.42
CA MET A 335 25.43 4.13 2.89
C MET A 335 26.60 3.31 3.41
N THR A 336 26.89 2.17 2.79
CA THR A 336 28.05 1.33 3.16
C THR A 336 29.36 2.09 3.00
N GLU A 337 29.53 2.84 1.90
CA GLU A 337 30.69 3.69 1.66
C GLU A 337 30.84 4.77 2.74
N LYS A 338 29.75 5.45 3.14
CA LYS A 338 29.76 6.43 4.25
C LYS A 338 30.12 5.80 5.60
N ILE A 339 29.54 4.65 5.93
CA ILE A 339 29.86 3.93 7.18
C ILE A 339 31.35 3.55 7.21
N GLN A 340 31.86 3.06 6.08
CA GLN A 340 33.28 2.71 5.97
C GLN A 340 34.17 3.94 6.11
N GLN A 341 33.80 5.07 5.50
CA GLN A 341 34.52 6.34 5.63
C GLN A 341 34.53 6.83 7.09
N HIS A 342 33.38 6.89 7.75
CA HIS A 342 33.30 7.27 9.17
C HIS A 342 34.10 6.32 10.07
N THR A 343 34.07 5.01 9.80
CA THR A 343 34.86 4.02 10.53
C THR A 343 36.36 4.25 10.32
N ASN A 344 36.79 4.54 9.10
CA ASN A 344 38.18 4.83 8.79
C ASN A 344 38.64 6.16 9.44
N ASP A 345 37.81 7.19 9.42
CA ASP A 345 38.10 8.49 10.04
C ASP A 345 38.21 8.36 11.55
N ARG A 346 37.31 7.59 12.17
CA ARG A 346 37.38 7.26 13.60
C ARG A 346 38.66 6.49 13.92
N ARG A 347 39.03 5.47 13.14
CA ARG A 347 40.30 4.74 13.31
C ARG A 347 41.51 5.65 13.20
N LYS A 348 41.54 6.56 12.22
CA LYS A 348 42.62 7.56 12.07
C LYS A 348 42.71 8.48 13.29
N LYS A 349 41.57 8.95 13.79
CA LYS A 349 41.50 9.80 15.00
C LYS A 349 41.99 9.05 16.24
N GLU A 350 41.55 7.81 16.44
CA GLU A 350 41.99 6.94 17.55
C GLU A 350 43.48 6.61 17.44
N SER A 351 44.00 6.33 16.25
CA SER A 351 45.45 6.13 16.03
C SER A 351 46.26 7.41 16.26
N GLY A 352 45.72 8.58 15.91
CA GLY A 352 46.34 9.87 16.19
C GLY A 352 46.36 10.20 17.68
N ILE A 353 45.30 9.87 18.42
CA ILE A 353 45.25 9.97 19.88
C ILE A 353 46.24 9.01 20.54
N SER A 354 46.36 7.78 20.02
CA SER A 354 47.34 6.80 20.50
C SER A 354 48.78 7.26 20.23
N ALA A 355 49.05 7.84 19.05
CA ALA A 355 50.36 8.39 18.71
C ALA A 355 50.68 9.63 19.57
N GLN A 356 49.70 10.52 19.79
CA GLN A 356 49.87 11.68 20.65
C GLN A 356 50.06 11.28 22.12
N TRP A 357 49.37 10.24 22.60
CA TRP A 357 49.60 9.66 23.92
C TRP A 357 51.04 9.16 24.03
N TYR A 358 51.53 8.39 23.04
CA TYR A 358 52.93 7.93 23.01
C TYR A 358 53.92 9.10 22.98
N ILE A 359 53.70 10.11 22.14
CA ILE A 359 54.55 11.31 22.07
C ILE A 359 54.55 12.06 23.41
N ASN A 360 53.39 12.20 24.06
CA ASN A 360 53.29 12.84 25.38
C ASN A 360 53.94 12.02 26.51
N GLN A 361 54.15 10.71 26.33
CA GLN A 361 54.93 9.87 27.25
C GLN A 361 56.46 9.97 26.99
N TYR A 362 56.88 10.62 25.91
CA TYR A 362 58.26 10.87 25.50
C TYR A 362 58.59 12.37 25.61
N GLU A 363 58.85 12.86 26.82
CA GLU A 363 59.53 14.15 27.00
C GLU A 363 61.03 13.91 27.20
N ASP A 364 61.86 14.69 26.51
CA ASP A 364 63.34 14.68 26.62
C ASP A 364 64.03 13.33 26.35
N GLY A 365 63.50 12.55 25.40
CA GLY A 365 64.15 11.33 24.91
C GLY A 365 64.10 10.14 25.87
N LYS A 366 63.27 10.17 26.91
CA LYS A 366 63.04 9.03 27.82
C LYS A 366 61.55 8.72 27.97
N PHE A 367 61.18 7.46 27.75
CA PHE A 367 59.82 6.97 27.97
C PHE A 367 59.52 6.92 29.48
N LYS A 368 58.46 7.60 29.94
CA LYS A 368 58.04 7.59 31.36
C LYS A 368 57.00 6.51 31.69
N GLY A 369 56.79 5.53 30.81
CA GLY A 369 55.90 4.41 31.10
C GLY A 369 56.43 3.59 32.28
N LYS A 370 55.59 3.32 33.29
CA LYS A 370 55.80 2.18 34.18
C LYS A 370 55.52 0.92 33.37
N ASP A 371 56.47 -0.01 33.36
CA ASP A 371 56.24 -1.36 32.84
C ASP A 371 54.98 -1.95 33.48
N VAL A 372 54.15 -2.58 32.66
CA VAL A 372 52.92 -3.29 33.06
C VAL A 372 53.28 -4.56 33.82
#